data_AF-A0A372RQL9-F1
#
_entry.id   AF-A0A372RQL9-F1
#
_cell.length_a   1.000
_cell.length_b   1.000
_cell.length_c   1.000
_cell.angle_alpha   90.00
_cell.angle_beta   90.00
_cell.angle_gamma   90.00
#
_symmetry.space_group_name_H-M   'P 1'
#
loop_
_entity.id
_entity.type
_entity.pdbx_description
1 polymer ?
#
loop_
_entity_poly.entity_id
_entity_poly.type
_entity_poly.pdbx_seq_one_letter_code
_entity_poly.pdbx_strand_id
1 'polypeptide(L)' 'MFWGCFGWHGVRPLGNMNSDNYVNILSNHFIPWVSNYPDFIFQQDGASCHISSYSVW' A
#
# COMPACT_ATOMS: atom_id res chain seq x y z
N MET A 1 6.29 12.64 1.49
CA MET A 1 5.75 11.83 2.61
C MET A 1 6.24 10.41 2.40
N PHE A 2 6.76 9.74 3.43
CA PHE A 2 7.23 8.36 3.30
C PHE A 2 6.09 7.40 3.57
N TRP A 3 6.02 6.30 2.82
CA TRP A 3 5.11 5.20 3.06
C TRP A 3 5.89 3.91 3.26
N GLY A 4 5.37 3.05 4.13
CA GLY A 4 5.90 1.73 4.43
C GLY A 4 4.83 0.87 5.07
N CYS A 5 5.04 -0.45 5.05
CA CYS A 5 4.18 -1.38 5.77
C CYS A 5 5.01 -2.44 6.50
N PHE A 6 4.43 -3.01 7.54
CA PHE A 6 5.02 -4.08 8.32
C PHE A 6 3.94 -5.05 8.78
N GLY A 7 4.35 -6.28 9.09
CA GLY A 7 3.49 -7.28 9.70
C GLY A 7 4.32 -8.37 10.36
N TRP A 8 3.67 -9.46 10.76
CA TRP A 8 4.33 -10.62 11.38
C TRP A 8 5.50 -11.17 10.54
N HIS A 9 5.38 -11.09 9.22
CA HIS A 9 6.35 -11.59 8.25
C HIS A 9 7.43 -10.57 7.85
N GLY A 10 7.54 -9.45 8.56
CA GLY A 10 8.60 -8.43 8.37
C GLY A 10 8.12 -7.09 7.79
N VAL A 11 9.10 -6.24 7.46
CA VAL A 11 8.92 -4.89 6.91
C VAL A 11 9.00 -4.90 5.38
N ARG A 12 8.26 -4.01 4.75
CA ARG A 12 7.90 -4.02 3.32
C ARG A 12 7.99 -2.61 2.69
N PRO A 13 7.75 -2.45 1.37
CA PRO A 13 8.34 -1.39 0.53
C PRO A 13 8.25 0.01 1.11
N LEU A 14 9.37 0.72 1.05
CA LEU A 14 9.49 2.11 1.43
C LEU A 14 9.49 2.99 0.18
N GLY A 15 8.64 4.01 0.14
CA GLY A 15 8.51 4.88 -1.02
C GLY A 15 8.06 6.31 -0.70
N ASN A 16 8.28 7.22 -1.65
CA ASN A 16 7.75 8.58 -1.60
C ASN A 16 6.31 8.61 -2.08
N MET A 17 5.45 9.26 -1.31
CA MET A 17 4.01 9.08 -1.35
C MET A 17 3.26 10.27 -1.97
N ASN A 18 2.48 9.98 -2.99
CA ASN A 18 1.29 10.69 -3.47
C ASN A 18 0.23 9.63 -3.85
N SER A 19 -0.99 10.02 -4.23
CA SER A 19 -2.06 9.04 -4.55
C SER A 19 -1.68 8.05 -5.65
N ASP A 20 -1.05 8.50 -6.74
CA ASP A 20 -0.68 7.62 -7.85
C ASP A 20 0.43 6.64 -7.46
N ASN A 21 1.44 7.12 -6.73
CA ASN A 21 2.48 6.28 -6.17
C ASN A 21 1.92 5.29 -5.16
N TYR A 22 0.89 5.66 -4.41
CA TYR A 22 0.24 4.74 -3.48
C TYR A 22 -0.38 3.55 -4.20
N VAL A 23 -1.17 3.82 -5.25
CA VAL A 23 -1.77 2.77 -6.08
C VAL A 23 -0.69 1.89 -6.72
N ASN A 24 0.38 2.50 -7.26
CA ASN A 24 1.49 1.78 -7.88
C ASN A 24 2.26 0.90 -6.90
N ILE A 25 2.48 1.37 -5.67
CA ILE A 25 3.16 0.58 -4.63
C ILE A 25 2.26 -0.59 -4.20
N LEU A 26 0.96 -0.35 -4.05
CA LEU A 26 0.02 -1.41 -3.69
C LEU A 26 -0.03 -2.50 -4.77
N SER A 27 -0.23 -2.13 -6.03
CA SER A 27 -0.42 -3.06 -7.15
C SER A 27 0.85 -3.84 -7.50
N ASN A 28 1.99 -3.17 -7.58
CA ASN A 28 3.22 -3.78 -8.10
C ASN A 28 4.10 -4.40 -7.02
N HIS A 29 3.95 -4.00 -5.75
CA HIS A 29 4.83 -4.47 -4.67
C HIS A 29 4.09 -5.12 -3.51
N PHE A 30 3.05 -4.49 -2.98
CA PHE A 30 2.37 -5.00 -1.78
C PHE A 30 1.52 -6.24 -2.08
N ILE A 31 0.62 -6.18 -3.08
CA ILE A 31 -0.29 -7.28 -3.40
C ILE A 31 0.47 -8.57 -3.79
N PRO A 32 1.47 -8.54 -4.69
CA PRO A 32 2.25 -9.75 -5.02
C PRO A 32 3.03 -10.32 -3.85
N TRP A 33 3.40 -9.47 -2.88
CA TRP A 33 4.04 -9.95 -1.68
C TRP A 33 3.03 -10.63 -0.75
N VAL A 34 1.97 -9.92 -0.39
CA VAL A 34 1.05 -10.33 0.66
C VAL A 34 0.25 -11.56 0.23
N SER A 35 0.10 -11.81 -1.07
CA SER A 35 -0.50 -13.04 -1.60
C SER A 35 0.22 -14.34 -1.21
N ASN A 36 1.46 -14.25 -0.71
CA ASN A 36 2.18 -15.42 -0.17
C ASN A 36 1.75 -15.78 1.27
N TYR A 37 0.93 -14.95 1.91
CA TYR A 37 0.48 -15.12 3.29
C TYR A 37 -1.05 -15.05 3.33
N PRO A 38 -1.75 -16.20 3.35
CA PRO A 38 -3.20 -16.20 3.48
C PRO A 38 -3.63 -15.59 4.84
N ASP A 39 -4.88 -15.14 4.91
CA ASP A 39 -5.53 -14.66 6.13
C ASP A 39 -4.92 -13.38 6.77
N PHE A 40 -4.48 -12.43 5.95
CA PHE A 40 -4.06 -11.11 6.43
C PHE A 40 -5.20 -10.08 6.36
N ILE A 41 -5.14 -9.09 7.26
CA ILE A 41 -5.97 -7.89 7.22
C ILE A 41 -5.09 -6.70 6.86
N PHE A 42 -5.47 -5.96 5.82
CA PHE A 42 -4.81 -4.71 5.49
C PHE A 42 -5.38 -3.55 6.33
N GLN A 43 -4.52 -2.85 7.05
CA GLN A 43 -4.87 -1.69 7.86
C GLN A 43 -4.13 -0.44 7.37
N GLN A 44 -4.86 0.66 7.21
CA GLN A 44 -4.35 1.97 6.81
C GLN A 44 -5.11 3.07 7.55
N ASP A 45 -4.56 4.29 7.60
CA ASP A 45 -5.27 5.46 8.12
C ASP A 45 -6.20 6.09 7.06
N GLY A 46 -6.94 7.13 7.45
CA GLY A 46 -7.85 7.87 6.58
C GLY A 46 -7.20 9.01 5.79
N ALA A 47 -5.88 8.99 5.53
CA ALA A 47 -5.23 10.03 4.75
C ALA A 47 -5.87 10.17 3.36
N SER A 48 -5.98 11.39 2.84
CA SER A 48 -6.65 11.66 1.56
C SER A 48 -6.07 10.87 0.39
N CYS A 49 -4.76 10.58 0.40
CA CYS A 49 -4.12 9.74 -0.61
C CYS A 49 -4.46 8.25 -0.52
N HIS A 50 -4.99 7.78 0.61
CA HIS A 50 -5.43 6.39 0.82
C HIS A 50 -6.91 6.17 0.47
N ILE A 51 -7.72 7.23 0.54
CA ILE A 51 -9.16 7.18 0.27
C ILE A 51 -9.55 7.85 -1.05
N SER A 52 -8.59 8.36 -1.81
CA SER A 52 -8.86 9.02 -3.09
C SER A 52 -9.46 8.03 -4.08
N SER A 53 -10.60 8.39 -4.67
CA SER A 53 -11.15 7.69 -5.84
C SER A 53 -10.18 7.80 -7.01
N TYR A 54 -9.85 6.67 -7.64
CA TYR A 54 -9.03 6.64 -8.84
C TYR A 54 -9.74 7.45 -9.94
N SER A 55 -9.24 8.65 -10.22
CA SER A 55 -9.78 9.54 -11.24
C SER A 55 -9.12 9.23 -12.58
N VAL A 56 -9.84 8.54 -13.45
CA VAL A 56 -9.50 8.43 -14.88
C VAL A 56 -10.02 9.70 -15.55
N TRP A 57 -9.11 10.53 -16.07
CA TRP A 57 -9.44 11.64 -16.98
C TRP A 57 -9.50 11.13 -18.41
#